data_AF-A0A924IF46-F1
#
_entry.id   AF-A0A924IF46-F1
#
_cell.length_a   1.000
_cell.length_b   1.000
_cell.length_c   1.000
_cell.angle_alpha   90.00
_cell.angle_beta   90.00
_cell.angle_gamma   90.00
#
_symmetry.space_group_name_H-M   'P 1'
#
loop_
_entity.id
_entity.type
_entity.pdbx_description
1 polymer ?
#
loop_
_entity_poly.entity_id
_entity_poly.type
_entity_poly.pdbx_seq_one_letter_code
_entity_poly.pdbx_strand_id
1 'polypeptide(L)'
;MKSLIIFLALSATSAMASSIDSHSFPILGTEAEENFLLNSTQTRTVYRQETMAHSCMRSELAGYRNACDYYLEVQCFETRDSARVCNPVPVYRCQQLPQYKEVSYTCYQTVTTPYQVVDHQVVANFNVKITRKPKEPTDPTSCLVGFTMEGEVIKSHADCTKYLILSTEQKTTEVDRTGTVIHNYNVALKLLDAVETLAPLDGGIAEMHLDGHVLIFRTGDLSKNPNFNLKLNVERRHLLKGDETIINRSITPAEYTFEKINERFGIVKVNFDKLLGGMNDNKKHVIKVNLDVNMEAGTLLNQTPDLNRSGSITVNN
;
A
#
# COMPACT_ATOMS: atom_id res chain seq x y z
N MET A 1 21.60 20.93 17.67
CA MET A 1 21.93 19.57 17.22
C MET A 1 21.09 18.59 18.02
N LYS A 2 19.97 18.10 17.44
CA LYS A 2 19.07 17.15 18.09
C LYS A 2 19.36 15.77 17.52
N SER A 3 19.83 14.86 18.37
CA SER A 3 20.14 13.47 18.01
C SER A 3 18.90 12.76 17.51
N LEU A 4 18.99 12.23 16.29
CA LEU A 4 18.03 11.35 15.66
C LEU A 4 18.27 9.93 16.21
N ILE A 5 17.41 9.46 17.11
CA ILE A 5 17.40 8.05 17.52
C ILE A 5 16.60 7.30 16.46
N ILE A 6 17.32 6.59 15.58
CA ILE A 6 16.72 5.67 14.62
C ILE A 6 16.39 4.38 15.39
N PHE A 7 15.11 4.19 15.71
CA PHE A 7 14.56 2.90 16.13
C PHE A 7 14.56 1.99 14.89
N LEU A 8 15.60 1.17 14.74
CA LEU A 8 15.58 0.02 13.83
C LEU A 8 14.64 -1.02 14.46
N ALA A 9 13.34 -0.93 14.13
CA ALA A 9 12.43 -2.04 14.31
C ALA A 9 12.87 -3.14 13.33
N LEU A 10 13.63 -4.13 13.81
CA LEU A 10 13.75 -5.42 13.14
C LEU A 10 12.35 -6.06 13.14
N SER A 11 11.55 -5.74 12.13
CA SER A 11 10.41 -6.56 11.75
C SER A 11 10.97 -7.90 11.26
N ALA A 12 11.08 -8.86 12.17
CA ALA A 12 11.18 -10.26 11.80
C ALA A 12 9.87 -10.62 11.09
N THR A 13 9.82 -10.39 9.78
CA THR A 13 8.83 -10.99 8.90
C THR A 13 9.08 -12.48 8.97
N SER A 14 8.34 -13.17 9.83
CA SER A 14 8.24 -14.63 9.83
C SER A 14 7.74 -15.02 8.44
N ALA A 15 8.66 -15.46 7.59
CA ALA A 15 8.36 -15.92 6.25
C ALA A 15 7.29 -17.02 6.37
N MET A 16 6.12 -16.75 5.82
CA MET A 16 5.07 -17.73 5.64
C MET A 16 5.59 -18.74 4.63
N ALA A 17 5.62 -20.02 4.99
CA ALA A 17 6.02 -21.07 4.05
C ALA A 17 4.83 -21.97 3.75
N SER A 18 3.69 -21.36 3.42
CA SER A 18 2.67 -22.07 2.65
C SER A 18 3.24 -22.37 1.27
N SER A 19 2.91 -23.52 0.69
CA SER A 19 3.35 -23.78 -0.69
C SER A 19 2.60 -22.86 -1.66
N ILE A 20 3.24 -22.54 -2.77
CA ILE A 20 2.65 -21.69 -3.80
C ILE A 20 2.44 -22.54 -5.05
N ASP A 21 1.25 -22.46 -5.62
CA ASP A 21 0.95 -23.02 -6.94
C ASP A 21 0.27 -21.95 -7.79
N SER A 22 0.53 -21.99 -9.10
CA SER A 22 0.07 -20.96 -10.01
C SER A 22 -0.22 -21.52 -11.38
N HIS A 23 -1.29 -21.01 -11.99
CA HIS A 23 -1.68 -21.34 -13.35
C HIS A 23 -1.99 -20.05 -14.10
N SER A 24 -1.52 -19.97 -15.34
CA SER A 24 -1.80 -18.83 -16.21
C SER A 24 -2.08 -19.32 -17.62
N PHE A 25 -3.04 -18.69 -18.28
CA PHE A 25 -3.42 -19.00 -19.64
C PHE A 25 -3.65 -17.72 -20.46
N PRO A 26 -3.35 -17.75 -21.77
CA PRO A 26 -3.62 -16.63 -22.65
C PRO A 26 -5.11 -16.55 -23.03
N ILE A 27 -5.67 -15.36 -23.20
CA ILE A 27 -7.02 -15.21 -23.76
C ILE A 27 -6.92 -15.09 -25.29
N LEU A 28 -7.21 -16.20 -25.98
CA LEU A 28 -7.13 -16.29 -27.45
C LEU A 28 -8.40 -15.80 -28.18
N GLY A 29 -9.46 -15.47 -27.44
CA GLY A 29 -10.75 -15.05 -27.99
C GLY A 29 -11.62 -16.19 -28.55
N THR A 30 -11.04 -17.34 -28.89
CA THR A 30 -11.75 -18.54 -29.37
C THR A 30 -12.29 -19.40 -28.23
N GLU A 31 -11.49 -19.61 -27.19
CA GLU A 31 -11.87 -20.39 -26.01
C GLU A 31 -12.98 -19.71 -25.23
N ALA A 32 -13.96 -20.49 -24.77
CA ALA A 32 -15.08 -20.00 -23.99
C ALA A 32 -14.91 -20.29 -22.49
N GLU A 33 -14.19 -21.37 -22.16
CA GLU A 33 -14.07 -21.89 -20.81
C GLU A 33 -12.70 -22.53 -20.63
N GLU A 34 -12.12 -22.38 -19.44
CA GLU A 34 -10.85 -22.97 -19.04
C GLU A 34 -11.02 -23.62 -17.66
N ASN A 35 -10.51 -24.83 -17.50
CA ASN A 35 -10.63 -25.59 -16.26
C ASN A 35 -9.27 -26.07 -15.79
N PHE A 36 -8.92 -25.74 -14.56
CA PHE A 36 -7.67 -26.16 -13.95
C PHE A 36 -7.84 -26.30 -12.44
N LEU A 37 -6.83 -26.90 -11.80
CA LEU A 37 -6.74 -27.01 -10.36
C LEU A 37 -5.42 -26.42 -9.88
N LEU A 38 -5.44 -25.84 -8.68
CA LEU A 38 -4.24 -25.45 -7.94
C LEU A 38 -4.18 -26.24 -6.66
N ASN A 39 -2.98 -26.62 -6.22
CA ASN A 39 -2.76 -27.34 -4.96
C ASN A 39 -1.81 -26.54 -4.06
N SER A 40 -2.16 -26.42 -2.78
CA SER A 40 -1.31 -25.77 -1.79
C SER A 40 -1.43 -26.48 -0.45
N THR A 41 -0.49 -26.20 0.44
CA THR A 41 -0.47 -26.68 1.81
C THR A 41 -0.52 -25.46 2.72
N GLN A 42 -1.54 -25.40 3.57
CA GLN A 42 -1.61 -24.40 4.62
C GLN A 42 -0.66 -24.81 5.74
N THR A 43 0.22 -23.88 6.13
CA THR A 43 1.12 -24.08 7.27
C THR A 43 0.79 -23.09 8.38
N ARG A 44 1.17 -23.44 9.60
CA ARG A 44 1.12 -22.56 10.75
C ARG A 44 2.47 -22.55 11.46
N THR A 45 2.85 -21.39 11.95
CA THR A 45 4.08 -21.24 12.74
C THR A 45 3.80 -21.67 14.18
N VAL A 46 4.61 -22.61 14.66
CA VAL A 46 4.62 -23.05 16.06
C VAL A 46 5.94 -22.62 16.67
N TYR A 47 5.92 -22.27 17.95
CA TYR A 47 7.10 -21.85 18.69
C TYR A 47 7.54 -22.96 19.63
N ARG A 48 8.80 -23.35 19.52
CA ARG A 48 9.44 -24.28 20.47
C ARG A 48 10.37 -23.50 21.37
N GLN A 49 10.30 -23.78 22.67
CA GLN A 49 11.32 -23.32 23.60
C GLN A 49 12.50 -24.29 23.54
N GLU A 50 13.68 -23.76 23.22
CA GLU A 50 14.91 -24.50 23.17
C GLU A 50 15.88 -23.90 24.19
N THR A 51 16.54 -24.75 24.95
CA THR A 51 17.57 -24.32 25.88
C THR A 51 18.91 -24.44 25.18
N MET A 52 19.50 -23.31 24.82
CA MET A 52 20.77 -23.25 24.12
C MET A 52 21.88 -22.85 25.08
N ALA A 53 23.00 -23.55 24.97
CA ALA A 53 24.24 -23.16 25.64
C ALA A 53 24.79 -21.90 24.96
N HIS A 54 25.14 -20.89 25.75
CA HIS A 54 25.92 -19.74 25.29
C HIS A 54 27.01 -19.38 26.31
N SER A 55 27.94 -18.51 25.91
CA SER A 55 29.03 -18.10 26.78
C SER A 55 28.65 -16.87 27.59
N CYS A 56 28.63 -17.00 28.92
CA CYS A 56 28.52 -15.89 29.86
C CYS A 56 29.88 -15.55 30.44
N MET A 57 30.00 -14.34 30.97
CA MET A 57 31.19 -13.85 31.68
C MET A 57 30.88 -13.71 33.16
N ARG A 58 31.82 -14.11 34.01
CA ARG A 58 31.80 -13.82 35.45
C ARG A 58 33.15 -13.27 35.90
N SER A 59 33.11 -12.32 36.83
CA SER A 59 34.31 -11.78 37.46
C SER A 59 34.80 -12.74 38.56
N GLU A 60 35.98 -13.32 38.39
CA GLU A 60 36.65 -14.12 39.42
C GLU A 60 37.83 -13.34 40.00
N LEU A 61 38.05 -13.46 41.32
CA LEU A 61 39.23 -12.87 41.97
C LEU A 61 40.50 -13.55 41.40
N ALA A 62 41.29 -12.80 40.65
CA ALA A 62 42.54 -13.26 40.06
C ALA A 62 43.73 -13.17 41.03
N GLY A 63 43.61 -12.31 42.03
CA GLY A 63 44.63 -12.05 43.04
C GLY A 63 44.50 -10.64 43.60
N TYR A 64 45.57 -10.14 44.20
CA TYR A 64 45.66 -8.78 44.68
C TYR A 64 46.78 -8.07 43.94
N ARG A 65 46.57 -6.81 43.57
CA ARG A 65 47.63 -5.91 43.14
C ARG A 65 48.01 -4.99 44.29
N ASN A 66 49.30 -4.78 44.49
CA ASN A 66 49.78 -3.73 45.37
C ASN A 66 49.57 -2.40 44.64
N ALA A 67 48.58 -1.63 45.07
CA ALA A 67 48.42 -0.25 44.66
C ALA A 67 49.01 0.62 45.75
N CYS A 68 50.06 1.34 45.42
CA CYS A 68 50.70 2.26 46.33
C CYS A 68 50.38 3.68 45.90
N ASP A 69 49.98 4.49 46.87
CA ASP A 69 49.67 5.90 46.64
C ASP A 69 50.30 6.75 47.74
N TYR A 70 50.48 8.03 47.43
CA TYR A 70 50.99 9.02 48.37
C TYR A 70 49.83 9.64 49.14
N TYR A 71 49.83 9.44 50.44
CA TYR A 71 48.89 10.09 51.35
C TYR A 71 49.63 11.16 52.15
N LEU A 72 48.99 12.29 52.40
CA LEU A 72 49.53 13.28 53.32
C LEU A 72 49.12 12.90 54.75
N GLU A 73 50.10 12.56 55.59
CA GLU A 73 49.87 12.42 57.02
C GLU A 73 50.39 13.65 57.75
N VAL A 74 49.60 14.17 58.68
CA VAL A 74 50.03 15.30 59.49
C VAL A 74 50.91 14.78 60.61
N GLN A 75 52.21 15.05 60.52
CA GLN A 75 53.15 14.78 61.60
C GLN A 75 53.41 16.06 62.37
N CYS A 76 53.31 15.96 63.70
CA CYS A 76 53.57 17.08 64.59
C CYS A 76 54.84 16.82 65.39
N PHE A 77 55.70 17.82 65.47
CA PHE A 77 56.88 17.81 66.34
C PHE A 77 56.86 19.05 67.23
N GLU A 78 57.42 18.92 68.43
CA GLU A 78 57.66 20.06 69.29
C GLU A 78 58.93 20.78 68.88
N THR A 79 58.81 22.08 68.69
CA THR A 79 59.95 22.97 68.50
C THR A 79 60.61 23.28 69.84
N ARG A 80 61.84 23.81 69.82
CA ARG A 80 62.59 24.15 71.05
C ARG A 80 61.87 25.16 71.96
N ASP A 81 60.94 25.94 71.40
CA ASP A 81 60.12 26.91 72.14
C ASP A 81 58.80 26.31 72.67
N SER A 82 58.70 24.97 72.74
CA SER A 82 57.51 24.22 73.18
C SER A 82 56.26 24.44 72.32
N ALA A 83 56.38 25.05 71.13
CA ALA A 83 55.30 25.15 70.16
C ALA A 83 55.20 23.85 69.34
N ARG A 84 54.01 23.25 69.30
CA ARG A 84 53.71 22.07 68.48
C ARG A 84 53.44 22.50 67.04
N VAL A 85 54.34 22.17 66.13
CA VAL A 85 54.20 22.47 64.70
C VAL A 85 53.82 21.18 63.97
N CYS A 86 52.75 21.24 63.19
CA CYS A 86 52.20 20.10 62.46
C CYS A 86 52.31 20.35 60.96
N ASN A 87 53.06 19.51 60.25
CA ASN A 87 53.24 19.64 58.80
C ASN A 87 52.73 18.37 58.11
N PRO A 88 52.02 18.48 56.97
CA PRO A 88 51.67 17.33 56.16
C PRO A 88 52.94 16.77 55.51
N VAL A 89 53.26 15.51 55.81
CA VAL A 89 54.38 14.79 55.22
C VAL A 89 53.81 13.72 54.29
N PRO A 90 54.28 13.60 53.03
CA PRO A 90 53.85 12.53 52.14
C PRO A 90 54.35 11.19 52.68
N VAL A 91 53.42 10.28 52.97
CA VAL A 91 53.67 8.91 53.38
C VAL A 91 53.23 7.99 52.25
N TYR A 92 54.12 7.07 51.88
CA TYR A 92 53.85 6.07 50.86
C TYR A 92 53.14 4.88 51.52
N ARG A 93 51.86 4.66 51.18
CA ARG A 93 51.11 3.50 51.67
C ARG A 93 50.72 2.61 50.50
N CYS A 94 51.09 1.34 50.61
CA CYS A 94 50.65 0.31 49.69
C CYS A 94 49.47 -0.43 50.30
N GLN A 95 48.40 -0.57 49.54
CA GLN A 95 47.26 -1.41 49.88
C GLN A 95 47.08 -2.51 48.82
N GLN A 96 46.69 -3.69 49.29
CA GLN A 96 46.33 -4.80 48.42
C GLN A 96 44.91 -4.59 47.92
N LEU A 97 44.79 -4.21 46.65
CA LEU A 97 43.49 -4.07 46.00
C LEU A 97 43.15 -5.38 45.28
N PRO A 98 41.93 -5.92 45.44
CA PRO A 98 41.52 -7.11 44.71
C PRO A 98 41.52 -6.82 43.20
N GLN A 99 42.09 -7.74 42.44
CA GLN A 99 42.10 -7.72 40.98
C GLN A 99 41.19 -8.83 40.48
N TYR A 100 40.20 -8.48 39.68
CA TYR A 100 39.27 -9.43 39.07
C TYR A 100 39.66 -9.70 37.62
N LYS A 101 39.45 -10.94 37.16
CA LYS A 101 39.52 -11.31 35.76
C LYS A 101 38.15 -11.82 35.31
N GLU A 102 37.80 -11.55 34.06
CA GLU A 102 36.62 -12.14 33.45
C GLU A 102 36.95 -13.56 32.99
N VAL A 103 36.17 -14.53 33.45
CA VAL A 103 36.26 -15.93 33.05
C VAL A 103 34.99 -16.31 32.33
N SER A 104 35.12 -16.87 31.13
CA SER A 104 34.00 -17.39 30.39
C SER A 104 33.51 -18.70 31.01
N TYR A 105 32.19 -18.85 31.10
CA TYR A 105 31.55 -20.09 31.51
C TYR A 105 30.32 -20.36 30.65
N THR A 106 29.94 -21.63 30.53
CA THR A 106 28.73 -22.01 29.81
C THR A 106 27.51 -21.72 30.68
N CYS A 107 26.63 -20.89 30.15
CA CYS A 107 25.32 -20.65 30.72
C CYS A 107 24.24 -21.05 29.71
N TYR A 108 23.03 -21.27 30.20
CA TYR A 108 21.91 -21.68 29.37
C TYR A 108 20.91 -20.54 29.26
N GLN A 109 20.46 -20.29 28.04
CA GLN A 109 19.37 -19.36 27.78
C GLN A 109 18.24 -20.11 27.08
N THR A 110 17.02 -19.90 27.56
CA THR A 110 15.82 -20.34 26.84
C THR A 110 15.57 -19.36 25.71
N VAL A 111 15.64 -19.86 24.48
CA VAL A 111 15.29 -19.13 23.26
C VAL A 111 14.02 -19.72 22.67
N THR A 112 13.23 -18.86 22.03
CA THR A 112 12.00 -19.27 21.36
C THR A 112 12.28 -19.34 19.86
N THR A 113 12.32 -20.55 19.30
CA THR A 113 12.60 -20.79 17.88
C THR A 113 11.30 -21.08 17.14
N PRO A 114 10.94 -20.31 16.09
CA PRO A 114 9.79 -20.61 15.24
C PRO A 114 10.10 -21.78 14.29
N TYR A 115 9.12 -22.67 14.08
CA TYR A 115 9.16 -23.70 13.06
C TYR A 115 7.80 -23.84 12.38
N GLN A 116 7.79 -24.25 11.11
CA GLN A 116 6.56 -24.39 10.32
C GLN A 116 6.00 -25.80 10.45
N VAL A 117 4.70 -25.90 10.70
CA VAL A 117 3.98 -27.18 10.78
C VAL A 117 2.86 -27.15 9.73
N VAL A 118 2.73 -28.24 8.98
CA VAL A 118 1.61 -28.44 8.06
C VAL A 118 0.32 -28.54 8.85
N ASP A 119 -0.66 -27.71 8.51
CA ASP A 119 -2.00 -27.75 9.10
C ASP A 119 -2.88 -28.70 8.28
N HIS A 120 -3.10 -28.37 7.00
CA HIS A 120 -3.90 -29.18 6.08
C HIS A 120 -3.54 -28.90 4.61
N GLN A 121 -4.03 -29.76 3.73
CA GLN A 121 -3.94 -29.57 2.28
C GLN A 121 -5.11 -28.72 1.78
N VAL A 122 -4.85 -27.92 0.75
CA VAL A 122 -5.82 -27.04 0.11
C VAL A 122 -5.82 -27.31 -1.39
N VAL A 123 -7.00 -27.54 -1.96
CA VAL A 123 -7.19 -27.73 -3.40
C VAL A 123 -8.17 -26.67 -3.88
N ALA A 124 -7.84 -25.98 -4.97
CA ALA A 124 -8.74 -25.03 -5.61
C ALA A 124 -9.06 -25.48 -7.04
N ASN A 125 -10.31 -25.85 -7.29
CA ASN A 125 -10.84 -26.17 -8.61
C ASN A 125 -11.39 -24.89 -9.25
N PHE A 126 -10.90 -24.54 -10.44
CA PHE A 126 -11.36 -23.38 -11.19
C PHE A 126 -12.14 -23.81 -12.43
N ASN A 127 -13.34 -23.27 -12.57
CA ASN A 127 -14.10 -23.21 -13.81
C ASN A 127 -14.15 -21.74 -14.24
N VAL A 128 -13.33 -21.37 -15.20
CA VAL A 128 -13.26 -20.00 -15.72
C VAL A 128 -14.06 -19.93 -17.02
N LYS A 129 -14.94 -18.94 -17.14
CA LYS A 129 -15.77 -18.70 -18.31
C LYS A 129 -15.61 -17.28 -18.83
N ILE A 130 -15.30 -17.16 -20.12
CA ILE A 130 -15.25 -15.88 -20.81
C ILE A 130 -16.67 -15.54 -21.29
N THR A 131 -17.34 -14.67 -20.55
CA THR A 131 -18.75 -14.31 -20.79
C THR A 131 -18.93 -13.21 -21.84
N ARG A 132 -17.95 -12.33 -22.00
CA ARG A 132 -17.91 -11.30 -23.04
C ARG A 132 -16.60 -11.39 -23.79
N LYS A 133 -16.69 -11.81 -25.06
CA LYS A 133 -15.53 -11.98 -25.95
C LYS A 133 -15.21 -10.66 -26.68
N PRO A 134 -13.92 -10.40 -26.99
CA PRO A 134 -13.55 -9.30 -27.86
C PRO A 134 -14.09 -9.51 -29.28
N LYS A 135 -14.34 -8.42 -30.00
CA LYS A 135 -14.83 -8.46 -31.39
C LYS A 135 -13.74 -8.96 -32.36
N GLU A 136 -12.48 -8.70 -32.04
CA GLU A 136 -11.33 -9.12 -32.83
C GLU A 136 -10.52 -10.19 -32.08
N PRO A 137 -9.85 -11.12 -32.78
CA PRO A 137 -8.98 -12.10 -32.16
C PRO A 137 -7.86 -11.40 -31.40
N THR A 138 -7.60 -11.84 -30.17
CA THR A 138 -6.44 -11.39 -29.40
C THR A 138 -5.17 -12.08 -29.85
N ASP A 139 -4.06 -11.34 -29.89
CA ASP A 139 -2.74 -11.98 -29.99
C ASP A 139 -2.52 -12.82 -28.72
N PRO A 140 -2.14 -14.11 -28.84
CA PRO A 140 -1.88 -15.00 -27.72
C PRO A 140 -0.97 -14.44 -26.64
N THR A 141 -0.03 -13.58 -27.02
CA THR A 141 0.96 -13.01 -26.10
C THR A 141 0.52 -11.69 -25.47
N SER A 142 -0.61 -11.14 -25.90
CA SER A 142 -1.03 -9.77 -25.52
C SER A 142 -1.96 -9.69 -24.30
N CYS A 143 -2.47 -10.83 -23.83
CA CYS A 143 -3.39 -10.88 -22.69
C CYS A 143 -3.29 -12.23 -21.95
N LEU A 144 -2.62 -12.22 -20.80
CA LEU A 144 -2.45 -13.37 -19.92
C LEU A 144 -3.29 -13.20 -18.66
N VAL A 145 -4.05 -14.21 -18.26
CA VAL A 145 -4.73 -14.24 -16.97
C VAL A 145 -4.06 -15.30 -16.10
N GLY A 146 -3.74 -14.92 -14.87
CA GLY A 146 -3.04 -15.78 -13.91
C GLY A 146 -3.79 -15.88 -12.59
N PHE A 147 -3.74 -17.07 -12.02
CA PHE A 147 -4.25 -17.40 -10.70
C PHE A 147 -3.11 -17.99 -9.88
N THR A 148 -2.97 -17.53 -8.64
CA THR A 148 -1.93 -17.97 -7.72
C THR A 148 -2.58 -18.31 -6.39
N MET A 149 -2.23 -19.47 -5.85
CA MET A 149 -2.69 -19.95 -4.55
C MET A 149 -1.51 -20.09 -3.60
N GLU A 150 -1.63 -19.49 -2.42
CA GLU A 150 -0.64 -19.53 -1.34
C GLU A 150 -1.37 -19.89 -0.03
N GLY A 151 -1.25 -21.15 0.39
CA GLY A 151 -2.12 -21.72 1.42
C GLY A 151 -3.58 -21.70 0.95
N GLU A 152 -4.44 -21.04 1.73
CA GLU A 152 -5.84 -20.79 1.34
C GLU A 152 -6.07 -19.48 0.56
N VAL A 153 -5.05 -18.63 0.43
CA VAL A 153 -5.18 -17.31 -0.19
C VAL A 153 -5.04 -17.44 -1.70
N ILE A 154 -6.03 -16.91 -2.42
CA ILE A 154 -6.02 -16.87 -3.88
C ILE A 154 -5.88 -15.43 -4.36
N LYS A 155 -4.99 -15.24 -5.33
CA LYS A 155 -4.76 -13.99 -6.03
C LYS A 155 -4.97 -14.23 -7.52
N SER A 156 -5.83 -13.43 -8.13
CA SER A 156 -6.02 -13.39 -9.56
C SER A 156 -5.41 -12.11 -10.12
N HIS A 157 -4.80 -12.19 -11.29
CA HIS A 157 -4.22 -11.05 -11.99
C HIS A 157 -4.38 -11.22 -13.49
N ALA A 158 -4.35 -10.11 -14.22
CA ALA A 158 -4.34 -10.12 -15.67
C ALA A 158 -3.30 -9.11 -16.19
N ASP A 159 -2.49 -9.54 -17.14
CA ASP A 159 -1.59 -8.69 -17.91
C ASP A 159 -2.13 -8.56 -19.33
N CYS A 160 -2.95 -7.53 -19.55
CA CYS A 160 -3.62 -7.26 -20.82
C CYS A 160 -3.53 -5.77 -21.11
N THR A 161 -2.95 -5.41 -22.25
CA THR A 161 -2.78 -3.99 -22.63
C THR A 161 -4.00 -3.41 -23.33
N LYS A 162 -4.71 -4.23 -24.12
CA LYS A 162 -5.88 -3.81 -24.91
C LYS A 162 -7.19 -3.92 -24.16
N TYR A 163 -7.26 -4.72 -23.10
CA TYR A 163 -8.51 -5.05 -22.42
C TYR A 163 -8.41 -4.84 -20.92
N LEU A 164 -9.51 -4.34 -20.35
CA LEU A 164 -9.79 -4.40 -18.93
C LEU A 164 -10.55 -5.70 -18.65
N ILE A 165 -10.01 -6.53 -17.76
CA ILE A 165 -10.60 -7.82 -17.38
C ILE A 165 -11.37 -7.66 -16.07
N LEU A 166 -12.70 -7.71 -16.15
CA LEU A 166 -13.55 -7.79 -14.97
C LEU A 166 -13.85 -9.24 -14.64
N SER A 167 -13.61 -9.62 -13.40
CA SER A 167 -13.90 -10.93 -12.82
C SER A 167 -15.12 -10.86 -11.91
N THR A 168 -16.02 -11.82 -12.04
CA THR A 168 -17.03 -12.11 -11.01
C THR A 168 -16.84 -13.54 -10.55
N GLU A 169 -16.72 -13.72 -9.24
CA GLU A 169 -16.31 -15.00 -8.67
C GLU A 169 -17.40 -15.52 -7.73
N GLN A 170 -17.73 -16.80 -7.89
CA GLN A 170 -18.55 -17.55 -6.94
C GLN A 170 -17.71 -18.68 -6.35
N LYS A 171 -17.60 -18.71 -5.03
CA LYS A 171 -16.80 -19.68 -4.29
C LYS A 171 -17.71 -20.58 -3.47
N THR A 172 -17.55 -21.89 -3.59
CA THR A 172 -18.01 -22.85 -2.58
C THR A 172 -16.81 -23.49 -1.90
N THR A 173 -16.98 -23.91 -0.65
CA THR A 173 -15.92 -24.54 0.14
C THR A 173 -16.45 -25.78 0.80
N GLU A 174 -15.69 -26.85 0.67
CA GLU A 174 -15.99 -28.17 1.21
C GLU A 174 -14.74 -28.70 1.90
N VAL A 175 -14.92 -29.61 2.85
CA VAL A 175 -13.83 -30.30 3.52
C VAL A 175 -14.05 -31.78 3.31
N ASP A 176 -13.05 -32.46 2.75
CA ASP A 176 -13.17 -33.88 2.48
C ASP A 176 -12.94 -34.73 3.75
N ARG A 177 -13.07 -36.06 3.62
CA ARG A 177 -12.87 -37.00 4.74
C ARG A 177 -11.43 -37.04 5.26
N THR A 178 -10.47 -36.57 4.49
CA THR A 178 -9.04 -36.53 4.85
C THR A 178 -8.65 -35.22 5.54
N GLY A 179 -9.58 -34.27 5.64
CA GLY A 179 -9.33 -32.93 6.18
C GLY A 179 -8.76 -31.96 5.13
N THR A 180 -8.75 -32.33 3.86
CA THR A 180 -8.37 -31.44 2.76
C THR A 180 -9.48 -30.43 2.52
N VAL A 181 -9.12 -29.15 2.51
CA VAL A 181 -10.03 -28.05 2.19
C VAL A 181 -10.09 -27.90 0.67
N ILE A 182 -11.28 -28.02 0.11
CA ILE A 182 -11.53 -27.92 -1.33
C ILE A 182 -12.33 -26.64 -1.59
N HIS A 183 -11.77 -25.76 -2.41
CA HIS A 183 -12.46 -24.58 -2.91
C HIS A 183 -12.87 -24.80 -4.37
N ASN A 184 -14.14 -24.60 -4.69
CA ASN A 184 -14.61 -24.62 -6.08
C ASN A 184 -14.97 -23.20 -6.49
N TYR A 185 -14.27 -22.69 -7.51
CA TYR A 185 -14.45 -21.35 -8.05
C TYR A 185 -15.12 -21.42 -9.42
N ASN A 186 -16.25 -20.74 -9.55
CA ASN A 186 -16.84 -20.40 -10.84
C ASN A 186 -16.52 -18.93 -11.12
N VAL A 187 -15.66 -18.68 -12.10
CA VAL A 187 -15.13 -17.36 -12.43
C VAL A 187 -15.66 -16.92 -13.78
N ALA A 188 -16.42 -15.83 -13.81
CA ALA A 188 -16.88 -15.20 -15.04
C ALA A 188 -15.99 -14.00 -15.39
N LEU A 189 -15.28 -14.10 -16.51
CA LEU A 189 -14.46 -13.02 -17.04
C LEU A 189 -15.22 -12.23 -18.12
N LYS A 190 -15.13 -10.92 -18.05
CA LYS A 190 -15.60 -9.98 -19.07
C LYS A 190 -14.44 -9.15 -19.58
N LEU A 191 -14.22 -9.19 -20.88
CA LEU A 191 -13.21 -8.38 -21.55
C LEU A 191 -13.87 -7.10 -22.05
N LEU A 192 -13.39 -5.96 -21.55
CA LEU A 192 -13.79 -4.64 -22.02
C LEU A 192 -12.63 -4.02 -22.79
N ASP A 193 -12.88 -3.45 -23.97
CA ASP A 193 -11.84 -2.72 -24.71
C ASP A 193 -11.38 -1.52 -23.87
N ALA A 194 -10.10 -1.49 -23.50
CA ALA A 194 -9.57 -0.48 -22.60
C ALA A 194 -9.59 0.91 -23.24
N VAL A 195 -9.34 1.00 -24.55
CA VAL A 195 -9.31 2.27 -25.29
C VAL A 195 -10.72 2.83 -25.41
N GLU A 196 -11.71 2.02 -25.78
CA GLU A 196 -13.10 2.46 -25.85
C GLU A 196 -13.64 2.80 -24.46
N THR A 197 -13.39 1.94 -23.46
CA THR A 197 -13.93 2.12 -22.10
C THR A 197 -13.38 3.40 -21.46
N LEU A 198 -12.08 3.66 -21.59
CA LEU A 198 -11.43 4.83 -21.00
C LEU A 198 -11.42 6.06 -21.91
N ALA A 199 -11.98 5.97 -23.12
CA ALA A 199 -12.01 7.06 -24.09
C ALA A 199 -12.51 8.39 -23.52
N PRO A 200 -13.56 8.46 -22.66
CA PRO A 200 -14.00 9.72 -22.05
C PRO A 200 -12.90 10.44 -21.25
N LEU A 201 -11.98 9.69 -20.64
CA LEU A 201 -10.93 10.20 -19.74
C LEU A 201 -9.62 10.53 -20.46
N ASP A 202 -9.53 10.26 -21.77
CA ASP A 202 -8.31 10.47 -22.54
C ASP A 202 -7.90 11.96 -22.53
N GLY A 203 -6.63 12.23 -22.21
CA GLY A 203 -6.10 13.58 -22.06
C GLY A 203 -6.64 14.40 -20.87
N GLY A 204 -7.53 13.84 -20.05
CA GLY A 204 -8.12 14.50 -18.89
C GLY A 204 -9.06 15.66 -19.24
N ILE A 205 -9.37 16.49 -18.23
CA ILE A 205 -10.13 17.74 -18.42
C ILE A 205 -9.14 18.87 -18.63
N ALA A 206 -9.17 19.47 -19.82
CA ALA A 206 -8.21 20.48 -20.25
C ALA A 206 -8.91 21.69 -20.88
N GLU A 207 -8.15 22.78 -21.08
CA GLU A 207 -8.63 24.00 -21.78
C GLU A 207 -9.95 24.53 -21.20
N MET A 208 -10.14 24.35 -19.90
CA MET A 208 -11.34 24.77 -19.21
C MET A 208 -11.37 26.30 -19.14
N HIS A 209 -12.42 26.91 -19.65
CA HIS A 209 -12.64 28.36 -19.60
C HIS A 209 -14.13 28.67 -19.68
N LEU A 210 -14.46 29.93 -19.43
CA LEU A 210 -15.82 30.44 -19.54
C LEU A 210 -15.87 31.44 -20.69
N ASP A 211 -16.77 31.22 -21.65
CA ASP A 211 -17.10 32.17 -22.72
C ASP A 211 -18.51 32.71 -22.46
N GLY A 212 -18.58 33.93 -21.94
CA GLY A 212 -19.81 34.49 -21.37
C GLY A 212 -20.32 33.62 -20.21
N HIS A 213 -21.46 32.94 -20.41
CA HIS A 213 -22.04 31.99 -19.45
C HIS A 213 -21.96 30.54 -19.91
N VAL A 214 -21.10 30.24 -20.89
CA VAL A 214 -20.88 28.88 -21.38
C VAL A 214 -19.54 28.39 -20.86
N LEU A 215 -19.57 27.38 -20.01
CA LEU A 215 -18.36 26.67 -19.62
C LEU A 215 -17.95 25.76 -20.78
N ILE A 216 -16.72 25.92 -21.23
CA ILE A 216 -16.12 25.15 -22.32
C ILE A 216 -14.90 24.43 -21.76
N PHE A 217 -14.81 23.13 -22.02
CA PHE A 217 -13.61 22.35 -21.71
C PHE A 217 -13.43 21.21 -22.71
N ARG A 218 -12.18 20.81 -22.92
CA ARG A 218 -11.83 19.64 -23.70
C ARG A 218 -11.77 18.41 -22.80
N THR A 219 -12.28 17.30 -23.30
CA THR A 219 -12.17 15.96 -22.69
C THR A 219 -11.93 14.93 -23.78
N GLY A 220 -11.80 13.66 -23.39
CA GLY A 220 -11.77 12.55 -24.34
C GLY A 220 -13.08 12.36 -25.12
N ASP A 221 -13.13 11.35 -25.99
CA ASP A 221 -14.30 11.10 -26.84
C ASP A 221 -15.46 10.47 -26.06
N LEU A 222 -16.40 11.32 -25.58
CA LEU A 222 -17.59 10.89 -24.84
C LEU A 222 -18.55 10.01 -25.66
N SER A 223 -18.41 9.99 -27.00
CA SER A 223 -19.27 9.17 -27.87
C SER A 223 -18.86 7.70 -27.91
N LYS A 224 -17.62 7.37 -27.54
CA LYS A 224 -17.10 5.99 -27.56
C LYS A 224 -17.58 5.13 -26.41
N ASN A 225 -17.81 5.73 -25.26
CA ASN A 225 -18.37 5.05 -24.10
C ASN A 225 -19.41 5.96 -23.43
N PRO A 226 -20.71 5.61 -23.46
CA PRO A 226 -21.75 6.39 -22.80
C PRO A 226 -21.82 6.16 -21.28
N ASN A 227 -21.09 5.18 -20.74
CA ASN A 227 -21.14 4.81 -19.33
C ASN A 227 -20.18 5.66 -18.50
N PHE A 228 -20.42 6.96 -18.45
CA PHE A 228 -19.68 7.90 -17.61
C PHE A 228 -20.64 8.79 -16.80
N ASN A 229 -20.08 9.44 -15.80
CA ASN A 229 -20.75 10.43 -14.97
C ASN A 229 -19.98 11.74 -15.02
N LEU A 230 -20.63 12.79 -15.51
CA LEU A 230 -20.07 14.15 -15.56
C LEU A 230 -20.67 14.96 -14.41
N LYS A 231 -19.87 15.27 -13.40
CA LYS A 231 -20.27 16.03 -12.21
C LYS A 231 -19.77 17.47 -12.27
N LEU A 232 -20.70 18.40 -12.10
CA LEU A 232 -20.41 19.83 -12.03
C LEU A 232 -20.59 20.33 -10.60
N ASN A 233 -19.59 21.05 -10.10
CA ASN A 233 -19.66 21.81 -8.87
C ASN A 233 -19.29 23.28 -9.13
N VAL A 234 -20.19 24.20 -8.78
CA VAL A 234 -19.95 25.64 -8.86
C VAL A 234 -20.14 26.24 -7.48
N GLU A 235 -19.09 26.87 -6.98
CA GLU A 235 -19.04 27.55 -5.68
C GLU A 235 -18.85 29.06 -5.91
N ARG A 236 -19.70 29.88 -5.30
CA ARG A 236 -19.54 31.33 -5.27
C ARG A 236 -18.76 31.70 -4.01
N ARG A 237 -17.63 32.39 -4.20
CA ARG A 237 -16.81 32.84 -3.07
C ARG A 237 -17.34 34.12 -2.46
N HIS A 238 -17.37 34.15 -1.13
CA HIS A 238 -17.70 35.33 -0.34
C HIS A 238 -16.47 35.85 0.41
N LEU A 239 -16.31 37.18 0.47
CA LEU A 239 -15.17 37.79 1.17
C LEU A 239 -15.21 37.61 2.69
N LEU A 240 -16.41 37.55 3.27
CA LEU A 240 -16.64 37.58 4.73
C LEU A 240 -17.64 36.50 5.21
N LYS A 241 -18.17 35.68 4.30
CA LYS A 241 -19.11 34.59 4.60
C LYS A 241 -18.55 33.28 4.06
N GLY A 242 -19.11 32.14 4.48
CA GLY A 242 -18.80 30.85 3.86
C GLY A 242 -19.15 30.86 2.37
N ASP A 243 -18.41 30.09 1.59
CA ASP A 243 -18.66 29.92 0.15
C ASP A 243 -20.04 29.29 -0.07
N GLU A 244 -20.77 29.80 -1.05
CA GLU A 244 -22.12 29.34 -1.40
C GLU A 244 -22.02 28.31 -2.54
N THR A 245 -22.47 27.07 -2.31
CA THR A 245 -22.59 26.08 -3.39
C THR A 245 -23.83 26.37 -4.23
N ILE A 246 -23.62 26.75 -5.49
CA ILE A 246 -24.71 27.02 -6.45
C ILE A 246 -25.23 25.71 -7.04
N ILE A 247 -24.32 24.81 -7.43
CA ILE A 247 -24.65 23.48 -7.95
C ILE A 247 -23.57 22.49 -7.52
N ASN A 248 -23.96 21.26 -7.21
CA ASN A 248 -23.05 20.15 -6.93
C ASN A 248 -23.75 18.83 -7.26
N ARG A 249 -23.81 18.49 -8.55
CA ARG A 249 -24.49 17.27 -9.02
C ARG A 249 -23.95 16.79 -10.36
N SER A 250 -24.33 15.56 -10.70
CA SER A 250 -24.22 15.03 -12.05
C SER A 250 -25.10 15.82 -13.01
N ILE A 251 -24.55 16.14 -14.18
CA ILE A 251 -25.29 16.75 -15.29
C ILE A 251 -25.64 15.67 -16.31
N THR A 252 -26.85 15.77 -16.86
CA THR A 252 -27.40 14.80 -17.81
C THR A 252 -27.00 15.16 -19.25
N PRO A 253 -27.07 14.21 -20.21
CA PRO A 253 -26.77 14.49 -21.62
C PRO A 253 -27.59 15.62 -22.27
N ALA A 254 -28.73 16.01 -21.69
CA ALA A 254 -29.54 17.14 -22.16
C ALA A 254 -29.02 18.51 -21.68
N GLU A 255 -28.14 18.54 -20.69
CA GLU A 255 -27.65 19.75 -20.02
C GLU A 255 -26.28 20.22 -20.52
N TYR A 256 -25.65 19.46 -21.43
CA TYR A 256 -24.42 19.83 -22.11
C TYR A 256 -24.50 19.47 -23.60
N THR A 257 -23.65 20.09 -24.40
CA THR A 257 -23.38 19.63 -25.77
C THR A 257 -21.98 19.08 -25.86
N PHE A 258 -21.78 18.08 -26.72
CA PHE A 258 -20.49 17.50 -27.02
C PHE A 258 -20.22 17.61 -28.52
N GLU A 259 -19.10 18.24 -28.87
CA GLU A 259 -18.65 18.40 -30.25
C GLU A 259 -17.32 17.66 -30.42
N LYS A 260 -17.33 16.59 -31.22
CA LYS A 260 -16.12 15.81 -31.50
C LYS A 260 -15.15 16.66 -32.34
N ILE A 261 -13.90 16.78 -31.87
CA ILE A 261 -12.83 17.49 -32.58
C ILE A 261 -12.10 16.52 -33.50
N ASN A 262 -11.79 15.33 -32.97
CA ASN A 262 -11.09 14.25 -33.67
C ASN A 262 -11.40 12.89 -32.99
N GLU A 263 -10.74 11.81 -33.40
CA GLU A 263 -10.96 10.47 -32.87
C GLU A 263 -10.65 10.27 -31.38
N ARG A 264 -9.96 11.20 -30.74
CA ARG A 264 -9.56 11.10 -29.33
C ARG A 264 -10.26 12.10 -28.43
N PHE A 265 -10.59 13.29 -28.93
CA PHE A 265 -11.04 14.40 -28.11
C PHE A 265 -12.31 15.05 -28.63
N GLY A 266 -13.05 15.65 -27.70
CA GLY A 266 -14.14 16.56 -28.00
C GLY A 266 -14.24 17.71 -27.01
N ILE A 267 -15.06 18.69 -27.37
CA ILE A 267 -15.38 19.85 -26.54
C ILE A 267 -16.73 19.62 -25.88
N VAL A 268 -16.78 19.80 -24.57
CA VAL A 268 -18.02 19.88 -23.81
C VAL A 268 -18.36 21.34 -23.58
N LYS A 269 -19.62 21.71 -23.86
CA LYS A 269 -20.15 23.04 -23.57
C LYS A 269 -21.32 22.91 -22.61
N VAL A 270 -21.26 23.62 -21.49
CA VAL A 270 -22.33 23.68 -20.48
C VAL A 270 -22.84 25.11 -20.38
N ASN A 271 -24.10 25.34 -20.72
CA ASN A 271 -24.70 26.68 -20.69
C ASN A 271 -25.31 26.95 -19.31
N PHE A 272 -24.71 27.86 -18.55
CA PHE A 272 -25.16 28.19 -17.19
C PHE A 272 -26.41 29.07 -17.15
N ASP A 273 -26.77 29.78 -18.22
CA ASP A 273 -28.07 30.47 -18.28
C ASP A 273 -29.22 29.46 -18.22
N LYS A 274 -29.09 28.39 -19.00
CA LYS A 274 -30.08 27.30 -19.02
C LYS A 274 -30.05 26.47 -17.75
N LEU A 275 -28.86 26.23 -17.20
CA LEU A 275 -28.69 25.32 -16.06
C LEU A 275 -28.97 25.98 -14.70
N LEU A 276 -28.58 27.24 -14.53
CA LEU A 276 -28.57 27.95 -13.25
C LEU A 276 -29.39 29.25 -13.27
N GLY A 277 -29.92 29.66 -14.42
CA GLY A 277 -30.54 30.99 -14.59
C GLY A 277 -29.51 32.12 -14.73
N GLY A 278 -28.26 31.78 -15.05
CA GLY A 278 -27.13 32.70 -15.22
C GLY A 278 -26.17 32.71 -14.04
N MET A 279 -25.02 33.38 -14.22
CA MET A 279 -24.05 33.60 -13.15
C MET A 279 -23.97 35.08 -12.80
N ASN A 280 -23.62 35.38 -11.54
CA ASN A 280 -23.37 36.76 -11.11
C ASN A 280 -21.93 37.13 -11.44
N ASP A 281 -21.73 37.90 -12.50
CA ASP A 281 -20.41 38.31 -12.99
C ASP A 281 -19.59 39.10 -11.97
N ASN A 282 -20.25 39.82 -11.07
CA ASN A 282 -19.58 40.63 -10.05
C ASN A 282 -19.02 39.80 -8.87
N LYS A 283 -19.07 38.48 -8.95
CA LYS A 283 -18.63 37.57 -7.90
C LYS A 283 -17.63 36.57 -8.46
N LYS A 284 -16.67 36.20 -7.61
CA LYS A 284 -15.70 35.17 -7.90
C LYS A 284 -16.36 33.81 -7.78
N HIS A 285 -16.25 32.98 -8.81
CA HIS A 285 -16.75 31.60 -8.80
C HIS A 285 -15.60 30.61 -8.97
N VAL A 286 -15.70 29.48 -8.30
CA VAL A 286 -14.85 28.31 -8.51
C VAL A 286 -15.71 27.25 -9.17
N ILE A 287 -15.32 26.87 -10.38
CA ILE A 287 -16.01 25.84 -11.17
C ILE A 287 -15.12 24.61 -11.16
N LYS A 288 -15.67 23.47 -10.78
CA LYS A 288 -15.00 22.17 -10.76
C LYS A 288 -15.83 21.19 -11.58
N VAL A 289 -15.17 20.48 -12.48
CA VAL A 289 -15.76 19.39 -13.25
C VAL A 289 -15.04 18.11 -12.86
N ASN A 290 -15.80 17.06 -12.61
CA ASN A 290 -15.28 15.70 -12.45
C ASN A 290 -15.94 14.80 -13.48
N LEU A 291 -15.15 13.95 -14.11
CA LEU A 291 -15.58 12.97 -15.07
C LEU A 291 -15.14 11.60 -14.57
N ASP A 292 -16.11 10.74 -14.32
CA ASP A 292 -15.91 9.38 -13.84
C ASP A 292 -16.38 8.40 -14.92
N VAL A 293 -15.58 7.38 -15.25
CA VAL A 293 -16.07 6.24 -16.06
C VAL A 293 -16.62 5.18 -15.14
N ASN A 294 -17.87 4.81 -15.36
CA ASN A 294 -18.51 3.74 -14.61
C ASN A 294 -18.13 2.40 -15.24
N MET A 295 -17.68 1.45 -14.41
CA MET A 295 -17.48 0.06 -14.83
C MET A 295 -18.64 -0.79 -14.31
N GLU A 296 -18.93 -1.89 -15.00
CA GLU A 296 -19.84 -2.91 -14.48
C GLU A 296 -19.31 -3.49 -13.16
N ALA A 297 -20.21 -4.05 -12.34
CA ALA A 297 -19.81 -4.72 -11.11
C ALA A 297 -18.85 -5.89 -11.39
N GLY A 298 -17.78 -5.98 -10.61
CA GLY A 298 -16.75 -7.01 -10.70
C GLY A 298 -15.43 -6.54 -10.11
N THR A 299 -14.50 -7.46 -9.95
CA THR A 299 -13.12 -7.18 -9.56
C THR A 299 -12.28 -7.01 -10.82
N LEU A 300 -11.60 -5.89 -10.97
CA LEU A 300 -10.66 -5.70 -12.07
C LEU A 300 -9.39 -6.51 -11.80
N LEU A 301 -8.99 -7.37 -12.73
CA LEU A 301 -7.80 -8.21 -12.59
C LEU A 301 -6.50 -7.53 -13.06
N ASN A 302 -6.61 -6.53 -13.93
CA ASN A 302 -5.48 -5.71 -14.34
C ASN A 302 -5.18 -4.62 -13.30
N GLN A 303 -4.03 -3.96 -13.44
CA GLN A 303 -3.76 -2.73 -12.70
C GLN A 303 -4.90 -1.73 -12.89
N THR A 304 -5.48 -1.26 -11.79
CA THR A 304 -6.63 -0.35 -11.83
C THR A 304 -6.24 0.96 -12.50
N PRO A 305 -6.80 1.27 -13.69
CA PRO A 305 -6.58 2.56 -14.30
C PRO A 305 -7.25 3.63 -13.45
N ASP A 306 -6.78 4.87 -13.57
CA ASP A 306 -7.49 5.99 -12.96
C ASP A 306 -8.80 6.23 -13.70
N LEU A 307 -9.91 5.97 -13.03
CA LEU A 307 -11.27 6.07 -13.57
C LEU A 307 -11.88 7.46 -13.37
N ASN A 308 -11.12 8.40 -12.82
CA ASN A 308 -11.55 9.77 -12.57
C ASN A 308 -10.61 10.79 -13.23
N ARG A 309 -11.21 11.84 -13.79
CA ARG A 309 -10.51 13.06 -14.18
C ARG A 309 -11.23 14.26 -13.59
N SER A 310 -10.46 15.20 -13.06
CA SER A 310 -11.00 16.45 -12.53
C SER A 310 -10.30 17.66 -13.14
N GLY A 311 -11.04 18.75 -13.27
CA GLY A 311 -10.56 20.05 -13.72
C GLY A 311 -11.22 21.15 -12.92
N SER A 312 -10.51 22.27 -12.72
CA SER A 312 -11.09 23.43 -12.04
C SER A 312 -10.55 24.73 -12.61
N ILE A 313 -11.42 25.72 -12.67
CA ILE A 313 -11.08 27.11 -12.93
C ILE A 313 -11.68 28.00 -11.86
N THR A 314 -11.03 29.15 -11.68
CA THR A 314 -11.57 30.22 -10.87
C THR A 314 -11.78 31.42 -11.78
N VAL A 315 -13.01 31.88 -11.87
CA VAL A 315 -13.39 33.01 -12.73
C VAL A 315 -13.81 34.19 -11.87
N ASN A 316 -13.41 35.36 -12.32
CA ASN A 316 -13.88 36.65 -11.84
C ASN A 316 -14.12 37.40 -13.15
N ASN A 317 -15.38 37.61 -13.52
CA ASN A 317 -15.68 38.39 -14.72
C ASN A 317 -15.28 39.86 -14.50
#